data_AF-A0A2K1QXM6-F1
#
_entry.id   AF-A0A2K1QXM6-F1
#
_cell.length_a   1.000
_cell.length_b   1.000
_cell.length_c   1.000
_cell.angle_alpha   90.00
_cell.angle_beta   90.00
_cell.angle_gamma   90.00
#
_symmetry.space_group_name_H-M   'P 1'
#
loop_
_entity.id
_entity.type
_entity.pdbx_description
1 polymer ?
#
loop_
_entity_poly.entity_id
_entity_poly.type
_entity_poly.pdbx_seq_one_letter_code
_entity_poly.pdbx_strand_id
1 'polypeptide(L)'
;MCFAQPMLRTGARPPSFSCIPAALSLCYMRGLATGFRSAARLYKQAHFVVASSRSQKAFLHAVRRLPDGEVSTFRALAFGPQVPAVLPSGKFDSIPAISRWFTRAADGFQRTVLNTDYLDQFSTAIVPLELTAEGKFARIDQPLSLLLESSKGLQNTHVYLAQASLSELPQKLQQDVPTPDLVLTAGKGDIYDTSLWIGLAPTYTPLHRDPNPNLFVQLAGKKIVRLFNPGIGRLVFAHVQAKIGGHASATMRGEEMMQGTERVALEEAVWGDAQSRPWMNDAMECEVAAGDGLFIPKGWWHSIKGVGDCMTGSVSTIPNTFTSYAKQRRSTGGLDDFISSYLAMLAWTLPKYVLRLTSSPVLDFVRIVWPGFDSAQTTKVVSFKNLCGGGGGGGGGDARC
;
A
#
# COMPACT_ATOMS: atom_id res chain seq x y z
N MET A 1 31.22 46.94 -42.98
CA MET A 1 32.47 47.71 -42.72
C MET A 1 32.20 48.67 -41.57
N CYS A 2 33.24 49.02 -40.77
CA CYS A 2 33.31 50.06 -39.73
C CYS A 2 32.21 50.06 -38.64
N PHE A 3 32.48 49.81 -37.35
CA PHE A 3 33.37 50.48 -36.37
C PHE A 3 33.02 51.93 -36.03
N ALA A 4 32.57 52.18 -34.79
CA ALA A 4 33.06 53.26 -33.92
C ALA A 4 32.63 53.05 -32.43
N GLN A 5 33.59 53.17 -31.52
CA GLN A 5 33.47 53.59 -30.12
C GLN A 5 34.42 54.80 -29.94
N PRO A 6 34.43 55.62 -28.85
CA PRO A 6 34.14 55.28 -27.44
C PRO A 6 33.10 56.28 -26.82
N MET A 7 33.12 56.87 -25.60
CA MET A 7 34.08 56.90 -24.49
C MET A 7 33.46 57.27 -23.11
N LEU A 8 33.76 56.43 -22.10
CA LEU A 8 34.04 56.70 -20.67
C LEU A 8 33.15 57.56 -19.73
N ARG A 9 33.15 57.11 -18.45
CA ARG A 9 32.72 57.74 -17.17
C ARG A 9 31.19 57.80 -16.92
N THR A 10 30.65 57.44 -15.75
CA THR A 10 31.21 56.82 -14.51
C THR A 10 30.10 56.15 -13.67
N GLY A 11 30.43 55.07 -12.94
CA GLY A 11 29.85 54.82 -11.60
C GLY A 11 29.16 53.48 -11.33
N ALA A 12 29.53 52.86 -10.21
CA ALA A 12 28.85 51.78 -9.45
C ALA A 12 28.56 50.40 -10.13
N ARG A 13 28.68 49.33 -9.33
CA ARG A 13 28.27 47.95 -9.65
C ARG A 13 27.47 47.36 -8.47
N PRO A 14 26.41 46.56 -8.71
CA PRO A 14 26.04 45.42 -7.87
C PRO A 14 26.77 44.14 -8.32
N PRO A 15 26.82 43.07 -7.50
CA PRO A 15 27.71 41.92 -7.72
C PRO A 15 27.16 40.86 -8.68
N SER A 16 28.09 40.17 -9.35
CA SER A 16 27.84 38.97 -10.15
C SER A 16 27.73 37.71 -9.27
N PHE A 17 26.72 36.87 -9.50
CA PHE A 17 26.76 35.47 -9.05
C PHE A 17 27.76 34.68 -9.91
N SER A 18 28.72 34.01 -9.29
CA SER A 18 29.69 33.14 -9.99
C SER A 18 30.04 31.88 -9.19
N CYS A 19 30.25 30.79 -9.93
CA CYS A 19 31.02 29.59 -9.55
C CYS A 19 30.71 28.90 -8.21
N ILE A 20 29.73 27.98 -8.21
CA ILE A 20 29.78 26.80 -7.32
C ILE A 20 30.87 25.85 -7.87
N PRO A 21 31.88 25.42 -7.07
CA PRO A 21 32.94 24.54 -7.57
C PRO A 21 32.43 23.12 -7.91
N ALA A 22 32.74 22.64 -9.11
CA ALA A 22 32.28 21.33 -9.62
C ALA A 22 32.87 20.09 -8.92
N ALA A 23 33.71 20.26 -7.89
CA ALA A 23 34.40 19.17 -7.20
C ALA A 23 33.50 18.32 -6.27
N LEU A 24 32.50 18.94 -5.62
CA LEU A 24 31.70 18.26 -4.58
C LEU A 24 30.72 17.20 -5.14
N SER A 25 30.30 17.35 -6.40
CA SER A 25 29.29 16.46 -7.01
C SER A 25 29.82 15.03 -7.25
N LEU A 26 31.10 14.89 -7.65
CA LEU A 26 31.68 13.57 -7.95
C LEU A 26 31.92 12.72 -6.69
N CYS A 27 32.32 13.32 -5.57
CA CYS A 27 32.59 12.59 -4.33
C CYS A 27 31.31 11.98 -3.73
N TYR A 28 30.20 12.74 -3.73
CA TYR A 28 28.92 12.25 -3.20
C TYR A 28 28.35 11.09 -4.02
N MET A 29 28.40 11.20 -5.36
CA MET A 29 27.94 10.14 -6.26
C MET A 29 28.83 8.88 -6.22
N ARG A 30 30.15 9.02 -6.08
CA ARG A 30 31.06 7.87 -5.92
C ARG A 30 30.87 7.17 -4.57
N GLY A 31 30.68 7.91 -3.48
CA GLY A 31 30.43 7.34 -2.14
C GLY A 31 29.14 6.52 -2.06
N LEU A 32 28.06 6.99 -2.72
CA LEU A 32 26.82 6.21 -2.83
C LEU A 32 27.01 4.94 -3.69
N ALA A 33 27.73 5.03 -4.82
CA ALA A 33 27.96 3.89 -5.70
C ALA A 33 28.84 2.79 -5.08
N THR A 34 29.85 3.14 -4.29
CA THR A 34 30.64 2.16 -3.51
C THR A 34 29.85 1.65 -2.31
N GLY A 35 29.13 2.53 -1.59
CA GLY A 35 28.25 2.16 -0.48
C GLY A 35 27.22 1.09 -0.86
N PHE A 36 26.51 1.26 -1.97
CA PHE A 36 25.53 0.27 -2.47
C PHE A 36 26.18 -1.06 -2.88
N ARG A 37 27.37 -1.04 -3.50
CA ARG A 37 28.09 -2.28 -3.87
C ARG A 37 28.63 -3.03 -2.65
N SER A 38 29.11 -2.31 -1.64
CA SER A 38 29.52 -2.88 -0.35
C SER A 38 28.33 -3.41 0.44
N ALA A 39 27.22 -2.68 0.51
CA ALA A 39 25.98 -3.14 1.13
C ALA A 39 25.44 -4.41 0.45
N ALA A 40 25.45 -4.47 -0.89
CA ALA A 40 25.04 -5.67 -1.63
C ALA A 40 25.97 -6.88 -1.40
N ARG A 41 27.28 -6.66 -1.21
CA ARG A 41 28.22 -7.73 -0.80
C ARG A 41 27.98 -8.18 0.64
N LEU A 42 27.81 -7.24 1.58
CA LEU A 42 27.52 -7.54 2.99
C LEU A 42 26.18 -8.28 3.14
N TYR A 43 25.15 -7.88 2.38
CA TYR A 43 23.87 -8.60 2.32
C TYR A 43 24.06 -10.03 1.80
N LYS A 44 24.83 -10.22 0.71
CA LYS A 44 25.17 -11.56 0.20
C LYS A 44 25.98 -12.41 1.18
N GLN A 45 26.89 -11.83 1.95
CA GLN A 45 27.70 -12.59 2.93
C GLN A 45 26.92 -12.90 4.21
N ALA A 46 26.16 -11.94 4.75
CA ALA A 46 25.34 -12.14 5.95
C ALA A 46 24.28 -13.24 5.76
N HIS A 47 23.62 -13.28 4.60
CA HIS A 47 22.63 -14.32 4.28
C HIS A 47 23.21 -15.69 3.93
N PHE A 48 24.53 -15.84 3.73
CA PHE A 48 25.15 -17.13 3.40
C PHE A 48 25.86 -17.81 4.59
N VAL A 49 26.06 -17.11 5.71
CA VAL A 49 26.80 -17.62 6.88
C VAL A 49 25.88 -18.06 8.03
N VAL A 50 24.60 -17.68 8.03
CA VAL A 50 23.60 -18.17 9.00
C VAL A 50 22.77 -19.33 8.40
N ALA A 51 23.48 -20.37 7.96
CA ALA A 51 22.90 -21.60 7.41
C ALA A 51 23.17 -22.80 8.36
N SER A 52 22.81 -22.66 9.65
CA SER A 52 22.90 -23.76 10.62
C SER A 52 21.80 -23.67 11.69
N SER A 53 21.19 -24.83 11.96
CA SER A 53 20.40 -25.16 13.17
C SER A 53 19.21 -24.28 13.58
N ARG A 54 18.16 -24.18 12.74
CA ARG A 54 16.77 -24.58 13.09
C ARG A 54 15.79 -24.33 11.93
N SER A 55 14.83 -25.24 11.75
CA SER A 55 13.63 -24.96 10.95
C SER A 55 12.73 -23.98 11.72
N GLN A 56 12.81 -22.69 11.36
CA GLN A 56 11.74 -21.76 11.68
C GLN A 56 10.66 -21.92 10.61
N LYS A 57 9.45 -22.33 11.01
CA LYS A 57 8.28 -22.24 10.14
C LYS A 57 8.11 -20.78 9.71
N ALA A 58 7.82 -20.53 8.43
CA ALA A 58 7.46 -19.20 7.98
C ALA A 58 6.14 -18.78 8.65
N PHE A 59 6.20 -17.77 9.52
CA PHE A 59 5.05 -17.29 10.28
C PHE A 59 4.43 -16.07 9.60
N LEU A 60 3.35 -16.28 8.83
CA LEU A 60 2.48 -15.21 8.36
C LEU A 60 2.01 -14.37 9.56
N HIS A 61 2.20 -13.05 9.48
CA HIS A 61 1.81 -12.14 10.55
C HIS A 61 0.32 -11.77 10.39
N ALA A 62 -0.52 -12.02 11.38
CA ALA A 62 -1.92 -11.62 11.31
C ALA A 62 -2.05 -10.09 11.18
N VAL A 63 -2.87 -9.59 10.25
CA VAL A 63 -3.21 -8.16 10.20
C VAL A 63 -3.93 -7.77 11.50
N ARG A 64 -3.49 -6.70 12.15
CA ARG A 64 -4.12 -6.20 13.38
C ARG A 64 -5.57 -5.81 13.09
N ARG A 65 -6.52 -6.34 13.86
CA ARG A 65 -7.88 -5.79 13.94
C ARG A 65 -7.88 -4.58 14.89
N LEU A 66 -8.58 -3.51 14.55
CA LEU A 66 -8.76 -2.34 15.42
C LEU A 66 -9.71 -2.67 16.60
N PRO A 67 -9.54 -2.02 17.76
CA PRO A 67 -10.40 -2.28 18.93
C PRO A 67 -11.83 -1.73 18.74
N ASP A 68 -11.98 -0.70 17.92
CA ASP A 68 -13.23 -0.03 17.61
C ASP A 68 -13.23 0.43 16.13
N GLY A 69 -14.36 0.99 15.69
CA GLY A 69 -14.57 1.44 14.31
C GLY A 69 -14.58 2.96 14.15
N GLU A 70 -13.96 3.70 15.09
CA GLU A 70 -14.02 5.15 15.15
C GLU A 70 -12.94 5.83 14.32
N VAL A 71 -13.28 7.01 13.81
CA VAL A 71 -12.40 7.83 12.96
C VAL A 71 -11.11 8.21 13.69
N SER A 72 -11.19 8.45 15.00
CA SER A 72 -10.06 8.75 15.89
C SER A 72 -9.08 7.57 15.97
N THR A 73 -9.56 6.38 16.33
CA THR A 73 -8.78 5.15 16.42
C THR A 73 -8.20 4.74 15.07
N PHE A 74 -8.99 4.83 14.00
CA PHE A 74 -8.54 4.57 12.63
C PHE A 74 -7.41 5.52 12.19
N ARG A 75 -7.54 6.84 12.46
CA ARG A 75 -6.47 7.82 12.24
C ARG A 75 -5.21 7.51 13.06
N ALA A 76 -5.37 7.21 14.34
CA ALA A 76 -4.24 7.00 15.26
C ALA A 76 -3.46 5.71 14.99
N LEU A 77 -4.15 4.60 14.66
CA LEU A 77 -3.55 3.27 14.62
C LEU A 77 -3.28 2.72 13.21
N ALA A 78 -3.94 3.25 12.17
CA ALA A 78 -3.84 2.72 10.80
C ALA A 78 -3.55 3.80 9.74
N PHE A 79 -4.43 4.78 9.59
CA PHE A 79 -4.36 5.78 8.51
C PHE A 79 -3.22 6.79 8.69
N GLY A 80 -2.98 7.27 9.92
CA GLY A 80 -1.84 8.13 10.24
C GLY A 80 -0.49 7.40 10.09
N PRO A 81 -0.31 6.23 10.72
CA PRO A 81 0.92 5.41 10.59
C PRO A 81 1.15 4.78 9.22
N GLN A 82 0.14 4.71 8.34
CA GLN A 82 0.15 3.97 7.06
C GLN A 82 0.47 2.46 7.24
N VAL A 83 -0.20 1.83 8.21
CA VAL A 83 -0.11 0.38 8.52
C VAL A 83 -1.47 -0.29 8.23
N PRO A 84 -1.52 -1.50 7.61
CA PRO A 84 -2.77 -2.19 7.35
C PRO A 84 -3.49 -2.59 8.63
N ALA A 85 -4.81 -2.47 8.62
CA ALA A 85 -5.65 -2.86 9.74
C ALA A 85 -7.01 -3.38 9.26
N VAL A 86 -7.50 -4.44 9.90
CA VAL A 86 -8.89 -4.89 9.75
C VAL A 86 -9.76 -4.04 10.70
N LEU A 87 -10.92 -3.59 10.25
CA LEU A 87 -11.90 -2.92 11.10
C LEU A 87 -12.60 -3.94 12.02
N PRO A 88 -13.39 -3.53 13.03
CA PRO A 88 -14.21 -4.48 13.81
C PRO A 88 -15.12 -5.32 12.90
N SER A 89 -15.42 -6.55 13.33
CA SER A 89 -16.25 -7.46 12.55
C SER A 89 -17.66 -6.88 12.38
N GLY A 90 -18.19 -6.91 11.16
CA GLY A 90 -19.51 -6.35 10.87
C GLY A 90 -19.61 -4.82 10.91
N LYS A 91 -18.49 -4.07 10.96
CA LYS A 91 -18.50 -2.59 10.93
C LYS A 91 -19.24 -2.01 9.71
N PHE A 92 -19.43 -2.81 8.65
CA PHE A 92 -20.13 -2.42 7.43
C PHE A 92 -21.39 -3.25 7.13
N ASP A 93 -21.94 -4.00 8.10
CA ASP A 93 -23.18 -4.80 7.96
C ASP A 93 -24.39 -3.98 7.47
N SER A 94 -24.39 -2.67 7.70
CA SER A 94 -25.44 -1.73 7.29
C SER A 94 -25.36 -1.29 5.82
N ILE A 95 -24.35 -1.70 5.04
CA ILE A 95 -24.28 -1.37 3.60
C ILE A 95 -25.42 -2.10 2.85
N PRO A 96 -26.35 -1.37 2.19
CA PRO A 96 -27.53 -2.00 1.58
C PRO A 96 -27.22 -3.09 0.56
N ALA A 97 -26.13 -2.96 -0.21
CA ALA A 97 -25.71 -3.98 -1.17
C ALA A 97 -25.54 -5.39 -0.56
N ILE A 98 -25.17 -5.52 0.73
CA ILE A 98 -24.98 -6.81 1.40
C ILE A 98 -26.29 -7.63 1.42
N SER A 99 -27.43 -6.98 1.66
CA SER A 99 -28.75 -7.62 1.73
C SER A 99 -29.58 -7.45 0.46
N ARG A 100 -29.29 -6.44 -0.37
CA ARG A 100 -30.00 -6.20 -1.64
C ARG A 100 -29.44 -7.01 -2.79
N TRP A 101 -28.12 -7.16 -2.92
CA TRP A 101 -27.50 -7.82 -4.07
C TRP A 101 -27.22 -9.30 -3.86
N PHE A 102 -27.28 -9.77 -2.60
CA PHE A 102 -26.95 -11.14 -2.23
C PHE A 102 -28.01 -11.75 -1.33
N THR A 103 -28.34 -13.02 -1.60
CA THR A 103 -29.28 -13.83 -0.82
C THR A 103 -28.63 -15.17 -0.45
N ARG A 104 -29.33 -16.00 0.34
CA ARG A 104 -28.91 -17.39 0.60
C ARG A 104 -29.70 -18.34 -0.28
N ALA A 105 -29.01 -19.32 -0.85
CA ALA A 105 -29.64 -20.39 -1.60
C ALA A 105 -30.52 -21.27 -0.68
N ALA A 106 -31.69 -21.68 -1.20
CA ALA A 106 -32.58 -22.64 -0.55
C ALA A 106 -32.09 -24.10 -0.69
N ASP A 107 -30.77 -24.31 -0.65
CA ASP A 107 -30.09 -25.58 -0.93
C ASP A 107 -29.65 -26.36 0.31
N GLY A 108 -30.12 -25.96 1.50
CA GLY A 108 -29.72 -26.50 2.79
C GLY A 108 -28.33 -26.04 3.27
N PHE A 109 -27.39 -25.81 2.35
CA PHE A 109 -26.05 -25.28 2.63
C PHE A 109 -26.03 -23.77 2.87
N GLN A 110 -27.12 -23.04 2.55
CA GLN A 110 -27.27 -21.61 2.79
C GLN A 110 -26.16 -20.77 2.12
N ARG A 111 -25.67 -21.24 0.95
CA ARG A 111 -24.60 -20.58 0.19
C ARG A 111 -25.04 -19.20 -0.27
N THR A 112 -24.13 -18.23 -0.25
CA THR A 112 -24.40 -16.90 -0.78
C THR A 112 -24.50 -16.93 -2.31
N VAL A 113 -25.56 -16.36 -2.85
CA VAL A 113 -25.85 -16.24 -4.29
C VAL A 113 -26.24 -14.81 -4.65
N LEU A 114 -26.31 -14.48 -5.94
CA LEU A 114 -26.81 -13.18 -6.39
C LEU A 114 -28.33 -13.11 -6.22
N ASN A 115 -28.81 -11.97 -5.74
CA ASN A 115 -30.24 -11.67 -5.68
C ASN A 115 -30.74 -11.24 -7.06
N THR A 116 -31.07 -12.22 -7.92
CA THR A 116 -31.56 -11.96 -9.27
C THR A 116 -32.82 -11.10 -9.26
N ASP A 117 -33.71 -11.30 -8.30
CA ASP A 117 -35.01 -10.63 -8.21
C ASP A 117 -34.86 -9.12 -7.97
N TYR A 118 -33.74 -8.70 -7.35
CA TYR A 118 -33.37 -7.29 -7.25
C TYR A 118 -32.50 -6.82 -8.42
N LEU A 119 -31.53 -7.61 -8.86
CA LEU A 119 -30.52 -7.18 -9.84
C LEU A 119 -31.01 -7.19 -11.30
N ASP A 120 -32.03 -7.97 -11.64
CA ASP A 120 -32.55 -8.10 -13.01
C ASP A 120 -33.11 -6.78 -13.57
N GLN A 121 -33.57 -5.86 -12.70
CA GLN A 121 -33.96 -4.49 -13.11
C GLN A 121 -32.78 -3.66 -13.68
N PHE A 122 -31.55 -4.16 -13.57
CA PHE A 122 -30.32 -3.57 -14.12
C PHE A 122 -29.63 -4.50 -15.13
N SER A 123 -30.29 -5.58 -15.57
CA SER A 123 -29.75 -6.62 -16.48
C SER A 123 -29.09 -6.06 -17.75
N THR A 124 -29.59 -4.95 -18.28
CA THR A 124 -29.09 -4.27 -19.48
C THR A 124 -27.95 -3.27 -19.22
N ALA A 125 -27.58 -3.01 -17.96
CA ALA A 125 -26.46 -2.14 -17.63
C ALA A 125 -25.14 -2.76 -18.10
N ILE A 126 -24.36 -2.02 -18.87
CA ILE A 126 -23.05 -2.48 -19.35
C ILE A 126 -22.02 -2.41 -18.22
N VAL A 127 -21.29 -3.50 -18.00
CA VAL A 127 -20.29 -3.66 -16.94
C VAL A 127 -19.05 -4.38 -17.48
N PRO A 128 -17.84 -4.07 -16.96
CA PRO A 128 -16.63 -4.80 -17.31
C PRO A 128 -16.61 -6.17 -16.66
N LEU A 129 -16.57 -7.22 -17.48
CA LEU A 129 -16.48 -8.62 -17.07
C LEU A 129 -15.15 -9.23 -17.52
N GLU A 130 -14.43 -9.81 -16.58
CA GLU A 130 -13.35 -10.76 -16.85
C GLU A 130 -13.96 -12.15 -17.06
N LEU A 131 -13.71 -12.74 -18.23
CA LEU A 131 -14.07 -14.11 -18.58
C LEU A 131 -12.81 -14.98 -18.57
N THR A 132 -12.87 -16.12 -17.90
CA THR A 132 -11.84 -17.17 -17.99
C THR A 132 -12.46 -18.51 -18.37
N ALA A 133 -12.12 -19.01 -19.56
CA ALA A 133 -12.58 -20.30 -20.08
C ALA A 133 -11.42 -21.07 -20.71
N GLU A 134 -11.26 -22.35 -20.41
CA GLU A 134 -10.17 -23.21 -20.92
C GLU A 134 -8.75 -22.62 -20.71
N GLY A 135 -8.55 -21.80 -19.68
CA GLY A 135 -7.28 -21.11 -19.42
C GLY A 135 -7.01 -19.87 -20.29
N LYS A 136 -7.93 -19.52 -21.20
CA LYS A 136 -7.94 -18.26 -21.95
C LYS A 136 -8.62 -17.18 -21.10
N PHE A 137 -8.06 -15.98 -21.07
CA PHE A 137 -8.60 -14.81 -20.38
C PHE A 137 -9.05 -13.76 -21.41
N ALA A 138 -10.17 -13.08 -21.15
CA ALA A 138 -10.58 -11.88 -21.87
C ALA A 138 -11.31 -10.93 -20.91
N ARG A 139 -11.09 -9.62 -21.04
CA ARG A 139 -11.95 -8.60 -20.42
C ARG A 139 -12.83 -8.00 -21.51
N ILE A 140 -14.13 -7.96 -21.27
CA ILE A 140 -15.13 -7.40 -22.19
C ILE A 140 -16.20 -6.63 -21.42
N ASP A 141 -16.70 -5.55 -22.02
CA ASP A 141 -17.86 -4.82 -21.51
C ASP A 141 -19.14 -5.47 -22.04
N GLN A 142 -20.02 -5.92 -21.15
CA GLN A 142 -21.23 -6.67 -21.48
C GLN A 142 -22.40 -6.31 -20.55
N PRO A 143 -23.66 -6.61 -20.93
CA PRO A 143 -24.80 -6.50 -20.02
C PRO A 143 -24.61 -7.32 -18.74
N LEU A 144 -25.04 -6.76 -17.61
CA LEU A 144 -25.03 -7.41 -16.29
C LEU A 144 -25.75 -8.77 -16.30
N SER A 145 -26.72 -8.99 -17.20
CA SER A 145 -27.40 -10.27 -17.37
C SER A 145 -26.43 -11.45 -17.53
N LEU A 146 -25.30 -11.28 -18.21
CA LEU A 146 -24.30 -12.34 -18.40
C LEU A 146 -23.70 -12.82 -17.06
N LEU A 147 -23.51 -11.91 -16.09
CA LEU A 147 -23.12 -12.29 -14.73
C LEU A 147 -24.27 -13.00 -14.00
N LEU A 148 -25.49 -12.49 -14.09
CA LEU A 148 -26.68 -13.08 -13.45
C LEU A 148 -26.97 -14.49 -13.98
N GLU A 149 -26.81 -14.71 -15.28
CA GLU A 149 -26.94 -16.00 -15.96
C GLU A 149 -25.79 -16.94 -15.58
N SER A 150 -24.54 -16.46 -15.55
CA SER A 150 -23.39 -17.27 -15.12
C SER A 150 -23.56 -17.85 -13.71
N SER A 151 -24.15 -17.08 -12.79
CA SER A 151 -24.40 -17.49 -11.41
C SER A 151 -25.38 -18.65 -11.26
N LYS A 152 -26.14 -18.97 -12.33
CA LYS A 152 -27.09 -20.09 -12.39
C LYS A 152 -26.44 -21.40 -12.86
N GLY A 153 -25.15 -21.39 -13.24
CA GLY A 153 -24.37 -22.60 -13.49
C GLY A 153 -23.83 -22.78 -14.91
N LEU A 154 -23.23 -21.75 -15.51
CA LEU A 154 -22.45 -21.94 -16.75
C LEU A 154 -21.24 -22.85 -16.49
N GLN A 155 -21.16 -23.99 -17.19
CA GLN A 155 -20.03 -24.91 -17.05
C GLN A 155 -18.77 -24.36 -17.73
N ASN A 156 -17.60 -24.61 -17.14
CA ASN A 156 -16.26 -24.33 -17.65
C ASN A 156 -15.93 -22.86 -18.01
N THR A 157 -16.83 -21.90 -17.73
CA THR A 157 -16.59 -20.47 -17.88
C THR A 157 -16.71 -19.77 -16.53
N HIS A 158 -15.61 -19.19 -16.06
CA HIS A 158 -15.60 -18.32 -14.89
C HIS A 158 -15.89 -16.88 -15.34
N VAL A 159 -16.83 -16.21 -14.65
CA VAL A 159 -17.23 -14.83 -14.92
C VAL A 159 -17.01 -14.00 -13.65
N TYR A 160 -16.26 -12.92 -13.79
CA TYR A 160 -15.92 -12.02 -12.68
C TYR A 160 -16.09 -10.57 -13.12
N LEU A 161 -17.13 -9.90 -12.60
CA LEU A 161 -17.20 -8.44 -12.67
C LEU A 161 -16.03 -7.90 -11.83
N ALA A 162 -15.17 -7.10 -12.44
CA ALA A 162 -13.91 -6.68 -11.83
C ALA A 162 -13.54 -5.25 -12.23
N GLN A 163 -13.12 -4.45 -11.25
CA GLN A 163 -12.81 -3.02 -11.43
C GLN A 163 -13.95 -2.22 -12.10
N ALA A 164 -15.22 -2.61 -11.91
CA ALA A 164 -16.34 -1.82 -12.39
C ALA A 164 -16.47 -0.56 -11.52
N SER A 165 -16.34 0.64 -12.10
CA SER A 165 -16.50 1.88 -11.33
C SER A 165 -17.95 2.07 -10.92
N LEU A 166 -18.18 2.33 -9.63
CA LEU A 166 -19.50 2.58 -9.08
C LEU A 166 -20.18 3.76 -9.76
N SER A 167 -19.42 4.81 -10.13
CA SER A 167 -19.92 6.00 -10.82
C SER A 167 -20.53 5.73 -12.20
N GLU A 168 -20.16 4.61 -12.83
CA GLU A 168 -20.64 4.20 -14.16
C GLU A 168 -21.91 3.33 -14.08
N LEU A 169 -22.25 2.80 -12.90
CA LEU A 169 -23.42 1.97 -12.69
C LEU A 169 -24.72 2.78 -12.53
N PRO A 170 -25.90 2.18 -12.80
CA PRO A 170 -27.21 2.78 -12.50
C PRO A 170 -27.32 3.35 -11.09
N GLN A 171 -27.89 4.55 -10.95
CA GLN A 171 -27.88 5.35 -9.72
C GLN A 171 -28.36 4.60 -8.46
N LYS A 172 -29.33 3.68 -8.57
CA LYS A 172 -29.79 2.83 -7.46
C LYS A 172 -28.66 1.95 -6.89
N LEU A 173 -27.82 1.36 -7.75
CA LEU A 173 -26.66 0.57 -7.32
C LEU A 173 -25.59 1.44 -6.66
N GLN A 174 -25.44 2.70 -7.08
CA GLN A 174 -24.58 3.67 -6.38
C GLN A 174 -25.09 3.95 -4.96
N GLN A 175 -26.41 4.09 -4.79
CA GLN A 175 -27.06 4.32 -3.50
C GLN A 175 -27.00 3.09 -2.56
N ASP A 176 -26.82 1.88 -3.10
CA ASP A 176 -26.63 0.66 -2.31
C ASP A 176 -25.22 0.53 -1.70
N VAL A 177 -24.26 1.32 -2.17
CA VAL A 177 -22.85 1.31 -1.73
C VAL A 177 -22.44 2.72 -1.28
N PRO A 178 -23.00 3.24 -0.17
CA PRO A 178 -22.66 4.57 0.34
C PRO A 178 -21.19 4.65 0.75
N THR A 179 -20.56 5.81 0.53
CA THR A 179 -19.17 6.04 0.95
C THR A 179 -19.02 5.94 2.47
N PRO A 180 -18.12 5.10 3.00
CA PRO A 180 -17.92 4.99 4.44
C PRO A 180 -17.42 6.28 5.10
N ASP A 181 -17.92 6.57 6.31
CA ASP A 181 -17.50 7.73 7.13
C ASP A 181 -15.97 7.81 7.31
N LEU A 182 -15.29 6.65 7.41
CA LEU A 182 -13.84 6.59 7.52
C LEU A 182 -13.14 7.20 6.29
N VAL A 183 -13.71 7.10 5.09
CA VAL A 183 -13.17 7.75 3.88
C VAL A 183 -13.49 9.24 3.90
N LEU A 184 -14.77 9.58 4.13
CA LEU A 184 -15.27 10.95 4.15
C LEU A 184 -14.55 11.83 5.18
N THR A 185 -14.20 11.27 6.34
CA THR A 185 -13.74 12.05 7.49
C THR A 185 -12.28 11.81 7.89
N ALA A 186 -11.66 10.65 7.65
CA ALA A 186 -10.30 10.41 8.17
C ALA A 186 -9.26 11.32 7.51
N GLY A 187 -9.41 11.55 6.20
CA GLY A 187 -8.62 12.48 5.38
C GLY A 187 -9.40 13.76 5.02
N LYS A 188 -9.49 14.07 3.71
CA LYS A 188 -10.30 15.18 3.18
C LYS A 188 -11.72 14.80 2.74
N GLY A 189 -12.01 13.49 2.61
CA GLY A 189 -13.19 13.01 1.91
C GLY A 189 -13.14 13.11 0.39
N ASP A 190 -11.98 13.42 -0.19
CA ASP A 190 -11.78 13.35 -1.65
C ASP A 190 -11.73 11.88 -2.10
N ILE A 191 -12.59 11.47 -3.02
CA ILE A 191 -12.59 10.12 -3.63
C ILE A 191 -11.93 10.22 -5.02
N TYR A 192 -11.13 9.21 -5.38
CA TYR A 192 -10.57 9.01 -6.71
C TYR A 192 -11.47 8.12 -7.56
N ASP A 193 -11.79 6.93 -7.03
CA ASP A 193 -12.74 5.99 -7.58
C ASP A 193 -13.34 5.15 -6.44
N THR A 194 -14.45 4.48 -6.70
CA THR A 194 -14.93 3.34 -5.92
C THR A 194 -15.29 2.22 -6.87
N SER A 195 -14.54 1.13 -6.85
CA SER A 195 -14.72 0.01 -7.78
C SER A 195 -15.30 -1.23 -7.11
N LEU A 196 -15.92 -2.09 -7.91
CA LEU A 196 -16.57 -3.33 -7.47
C LEU A 196 -15.90 -4.58 -8.06
N TRP A 197 -15.98 -5.66 -7.30
CA TRP A 197 -15.61 -7.01 -7.73
C TRP A 197 -16.66 -8.02 -7.26
N ILE A 198 -17.28 -8.74 -8.20
CA ILE A 198 -18.36 -9.71 -7.94
C ILE A 198 -18.20 -10.93 -8.84
N GLY A 199 -18.23 -12.13 -8.27
CA GLY A 199 -18.24 -13.39 -9.04
C GLY A 199 -18.17 -14.62 -8.15
N LEU A 200 -18.31 -15.80 -8.76
CA LEU A 200 -18.28 -17.06 -8.03
C LEU A 200 -16.86 -17.35 -7.50
N ALA A 201 -16.73 -17.73 -6.24
CA ALA A 201 -15.45 -18.21 -5.71
C ALA A 201 -15.12 -19.63 -6.25
N PRO A 202 -13.85 -20.00 -6.44
CA PRO A 202 -12.65 -19.20 -6.13
C PRO A 202 -12.43 -18.04 -7.11
N THR A 203 -11.93 -16.92 -6.61
CA THR A 203 -11.46 -15.78 -7.41
C THR A 203 -10.02 -15.44 -7.03
N TYR A 204 -9.24 -14.84 -7.93
CA TYR A 204 -7.83 -14.51 -7.64
C TYR A 204 -7.38 -13.23 -8.35
N THR A 205 -6.91 -12.29 -7.54
CA THR A 205 -6.24 -11.04 -7.97
C THR A 205 -4.75 -11.13 -7.59
N PRO A 206 -3.82 -11.17 -8.58
CA PRO A 206 -2.38 -11.25 -8.36
C PRO A 206 -1.77 -10.10 -7.54
N LEU A 207 -0.49 -10.26 -7.20
CA LEU A 207 0.25 -9.30 -6.37
C LEU A 207 0.46 -7.96 -7.11
N HIS A 208 -0.20 -6.92 -6.62
CA HIS A 208 -0.12 -5.56 -7.15
C HIS A 208 -0.16 -4.54 -6.00
N ARG A 209 -0.28 -3.26 -6.33
CA ARG A 209 -0.46 -2.17 -5.36
C ARG A 209 -1.21 -1.01 -6.01
N ASP A 210 -2.01 -0.32 -5.22
CA ASP A 210 -2.81 0.81 -5.68
C ASP A 210 -1.98 2.10 -5.82
N PRO A 211 -2.42 3.06 -6.66
CA PRO A 211 -1.81 4.38 -6.74
C PRO A 211 -2.07 5.21 -5.47
N ASN A 212 -3.07 4.87 -4.65
CA ASN A 212 -3.56 5.58 -3.47
C ASN A 212 -3.84 4.59 -2.32
N PRO A 213 -4.21 5.06 -1.10
CA PRO A 213 -4.75 4.17 -0.08
C PRO A 213 -6.10 3.58 -0.54
N ASN A 214 -6.51 2.47 0.04
CA ASN A 214 -7.74 1.76 -0.28
C ASN A 214 -8.46 1.34 1.03
N LEU A 215 -9.75 1.66 1.14
CA LEU A 215 -10.64 1.01 2.10
C LEU A 215 -11.43 -0.08 1.37
N PHE A 216 -10.98 -1.31 1.54
CA PHE A 216 -11.64 -2.50 1.03
C PHE A 216 -12.75 -2.92 2.00
N VAL A 217 -13.95 -3.24 1.49
CA VAL A 217 -15.06 -3.80 2.27
C VAL A 217 -15.62 -5.02 1.57
N GLN A 218 -15.78 -6.11 2.33
CA GLN A 218 -16.33 -7.36 1.84
C GLN A 218 -17.87 -7.30 1.90
N LEU A 219 -18.54 -7.54 0.77
CA LEU A 219 -20.00 -7.51 0.66
C LEU A 219 -20.62 -8.91 0.73
N ALA A 220 -19.94 -9.93 0.20
CA ALA A 220 -20.44 -11.30 0.13
C ALA A 220 -19.34 -12.36 0.10
N GLY A 221 -19.63 -13.55 0.63
CA GLY A 221 -18.68 -14.65 0.73
C GLY A 221 -17.48 -14.31 1.62
N LYS A 222 -16.32 -14.89 1.31
CA LYS A 222 -15.05 -14.66 2.02
C LYS A 222 -13.91 -14.39 1.05
N LYS A 223 -12.98 -13.52 1.44
CA LYS A 223 -11.69 -13.31 0.76
C LYS A 223 -10.54 -13.39 1.76
N ILE A 224 -9.45 -14.05 1.37
CA ILE A 224 -8.17 -14.04 2.07
C ILE A 224 -7.26 -13.03 1.36
N VAL A 225 -6.63 -12.15 2.13
CA VAL A 225 -5.73 -11.11 1.63
C VAL A 225 -4.34 -11.32 2.21
N ARG A 226 -3.33 -11.42 1.33
CA ARG A 226 -1.91 -11.38 1.70
C ARG A 226 -1.33 -10.02 1.34
N LEU A 227 -0.70 -9.35 2.30
CA LEU A 227 -0.10 -8.02 2.16
C LEU A 227 1.40 -8.05 2.44
N PHE A 228 2.13 -7.19 1.74
CA PHE A 228 3.56 -6.98 1.93
C PHE A 228 3.84 -5.47 1.99
N ASN A 229 4.74 -5.07 2.87
CA ASN A 229 5.18 -3.68 2.93
C ASN A 229 5.80 -3.24 1.58
N PRO A 230 5.86 -1.92 1.29
CA PRO A 230 6.31 -1.42 -0.01
C PRO A 230 7.70 -1.91 -0.44
N GLY A 231 8.59 -2.21 0.52
CA GLY A 231 9.92 -2.77 0.27
C GLY A 231 9.87 -4.23 -0.15
N ILE A 232 9.26 -5.09 0.67
CA ILE A 232 9.21 -6.54 0.44
C ILE A 232 8.43 -6.87 -0.84
N GLY A 233 7.27 -6.26 -1.07
CA GLY A 233 6.48 -6.53 -2.28
C GLY A 233 7.21 -6.18 -3.58
N ARG A 234 8.08 -5.14 -3.57
CA ARG A 234 8.98 -4.86 -4.71
C ARG A 234 10.02 -5.96 -4.93
N LEU A 235 10.51 -6.60 -3.86
CA LEU A 235 11.46 -7.72 -3.96
C LEU A 235 10.79 -8.98 -4.50
N VAL A 236 9.56 -9.30 -4.05
CA VAL A 236 8.76 -10.40 -4.61
C VAL A 236 8.50 -10.18 -6.10
N PHE A 237 8.06 -8.98 -6.47
CA PHE A 237 7.80 -8.63 -7.87
C PHE A 237 9.07 -8.71 -8.74
N ALA A 238 10.18 -8.12 -8.29
CA ALA A 238 11.46 -8.18 -9.01
C ALA A 238 12.03 -9.60 -9.12
N HIS A 239 11.84 -10.45 -8.11
CA HIS A 239 12.19 -11.87 -8.19
C HIS A 239 11.37 -12.58 -9.28
N VAL A 240 10.05 -12.34 -9.34
CA VAL A 240 9.19 -12.94 -10.37
C VAL A 240 9.55 -12.45 -11.77
N GLN A 241 9.79 -11.15 -11.97
CA GLN A 241 10.29 -10.62 -13.25
C GLN A 241 11.59 -11.33 -13.67
N ALA A 242 12.58 -11.43 -12.77
CA ALA A 242 13.83 -12.12 -13.06
C ALA A 242 13.64 -13.62 -13.37
N LYS A 243 12.70 -14.30 -12.70
CA LYS A 243 12.38 -15.71 -12.93
C LYS A 243 11.74 -15.98 -14.29
N ILE A 244 10.92 -15.06 -14.81
CA ILE A 244 10.19 -15.23 -16.08
C ILE A 244 10.86 -14.52 -17.27
N GLY A 245 11.99 -13.83 -17.07
CA GLY A 245 12.62 -12.97 -18.08
C GLY A 245 11.81 -11.69 -18.38
N GLY A 246 10.92 -11.28 -17.47
CA GLY A 246 9.99 -10.18 -17.64
C GLY A 246 10.59 -8.80 -17.31
N HIS A 247 9.98 -7.76 -17.89
CA HIS A 247 10.36 -6.35 -17.72
C HIS A 247 9.14 -5.46 -17.38
N ALA A 248 8.08 -6.02 -16.80
CA ALA A 248 6.84 -5.30 -16.49
C ALA A 248 7.04 -4.24 -15.38
N SER A 249 6.25 -3.16 -15.44
CA SER A 249 6.34 -2.08 -14.47
C SER A 249 5.83 -2.48 -13.08
N ALA A 250 6.40 -1.84 -12.04
CA ALA A 250 6.00 -2.00 -10.64
C ALA A 250 5.18 -0.80 -10.10
N THR A 251 4.57 0.00 -10.98
CA THR A 251 3.87 1.25 -10.62
C THR A 251 2.35 1.19 -10.66
N MET A 252 1.80 0.74 -11.79
CA MET A 252 0.38 0.49 -12.03
C MET A 252 0.32 -0.73 -12.97
N ARG A 253 -0.68 -1.59 -12.79
CA ARG A 253 -0.88 -2.84 -13.53
C ARG A 253 -2.32 -2.88 -14.05
N GLY A 254 -2.53 -3.41 -15.25
CA GLY A 254 -3.84 -3.61 -15.85
C GLY A 254 -4.10 -5.09 -16.11
N GLU A 255 -4.89 -5.39 -17.13
CA GLU A 255 -5.27 -6.75 -17.56
C GLU A 255 -4.06 -7.67 -17.81
N GLU A 256 -2.88 -7.12 -18.13
CA GLU A 256 -1.70 -7.92 -18.43
C GLU A 256 -1.16 -8.70 -17.20
N MET A 257 -1.49 -8.29 -15.97
CA MET A 257 -1.19 -9.10 -14.77
C MET A 257 -2.14 -10.30 -14.60
N MET A 258 -3.32 -10.25 -15.24
CA MET A 258 -4.40 -11.22 -15.03
C MET A 258 -4.24 -12.50 -15.87
N GLN A 259 -3.16 -12.62 -16.66
CA GLN A 259 -2.93 -13.77 -17.54
C GLN A 259 -1.43 -14.12 -17.69
N GLY A 260 -1.15 -15.21 -18.40
CA GLY A 260 0.20 -15.61 -18.78
C GLY A 260 1.10 -16.09 -17.64
N THR A 261 2.41 -16.15 -17.94
CA THR A 261 3.43 -16.69 -17.02
C THR A 261 3.62 -15.85 -15.76
N GLU A 262 3.38 -14.52 -15.83
CA GLU A 262 3.48 -13.64 -14.67
C GLU A 262 2.38 -13.93 -13.65
N ARG A 263 1.10 -14.07 -14.07
CA ARG A 263 -0.02 -14.43 -13.18
C ARG A 263 0.33 -15.66 -12.34
N VAL A 264 0.80 -16.71 -13.00
CA VAL A 264 1.17 -18.01 -12.38
C VAL A 264 2.40 -17.87 -11.49
N ALA A 265 3.43 -17.11 -11.91
CA ALA A 265 4.65 -16.93 -11.12
C ALA A 265 4.43 -16.04 -9.88
N LEU A 266 3.55 -15.03 -9.94
CA LEU A 266 3.09 -14.25 -8.80
C LEU A 266 2.19 -15.09 -7.88
N GLU A 267 1.31 -15.92 -8.46
CA GLU A 267 0.43 -16.80 -7.67
C GLU A 267 1.25 -17.79 -6.86
N GLU A 268 2.19 -18.46 -7.51
CA GLU A 268 3.15 -19.34 -6.86
C GLU A 268 3.90 -18.55 -5.78
N ALA A 269 4.57 -17.44 -6.11
CA ALA A 269 5.42 -16.67 -5.18
C ALA A 269 4.70 -16.14 -3.92
N VAL A 270 3.38 -15.96 -3.94
CA VAL A 270 2.58 -15.49 -2.79
C VAL A 270 1.77 -16.60 -2.12
N TRP A 271 1.26 -17.58 -2.87
CA TRP A 271 0.23 -18.53 -2.39
C TRP A 271 0.67 -19.99 -2.24
N GLY A 272 1.72 -20.46 -2.95
CA GLY A 272 2.29 -21.79 -2.70
C GLY A 272 3.06 -21.88 -1.37
N ASP A 273 3.85 -22.94 -1.16
CA ASP A 273 4.52 -23.19 0.14
C ASP A 273 5.34 -22.00 0.67
N ALA A 274 4.94 -21.51 1.84
CA ALA A 274 5.57 -20.39 2.51
C ALA A 274 6.95 -20.72 3.09
N GLN A 275 7.26 -21.99 3.40
CA GLN A 275 8.59 -22.38 3.93
C GLN A 275 9.69 -22.23 2.88
N SER A 276 9.35 -22.36 1.59
CA SER A 276 10.28 -22.18 0.48
C SER A 276 10.74 -20.72 0.20
N ARG A 277 10.18 -19.70 0.88
CA ARG A 277 10.30 -18.29 0.46
C ARG A 277 10.70 -17.32 1.58
N PRO A 278 11.88 -16.67 1.50
CA PRO A 278 12.38 -15.78 2.55
C PRO A 278 11.43 -14.64 2.96
N TRP A 279 10.70 -14.06 1.99
CA TRP A 279 9.80 -12.92 2.19
C TRP A 279 8.51 -13.25 2.96
N MET A 280 8.18 -14.53 3.16
CA MET A 280 6.96 -14.93 3.85
C MET A 280 7.01 -14.70 5.37
N ASN A 281 8.19 -14.38 5.91
CA ASN A 281 8.38 -13.94 7.30
C ASN A 281 7.98 -12.47 7.54
N ASP A 282 7.87 -11.67 6.47
CA ASP A 282 7.44 -10.26 6.48
C ASP A 282 6.04 -10.08 5.85
N ALA A 283 5.38 -11.19 5.48
CA ALA A 283 4.05 -11.20 4.90
C ALA A 283 2.97 -11.10 5.98
N MET A 284 1.96 -10.27 5.72
CA MET A 284 0.78 -10.16 6.57
C MET A 284 -0.42 -10.87 5.92
N GLU A 285 -1.28 -11.51 6.71
CA GLU A 285 -2.49 -12.20 6.22
C GLU A 285 -3.73 -11.86 7.06
N CYS A 286 -4.89 -11.77 6.40
CA CYS A 286 -6.20 -11.79 7.05
C CYS A 286 -7.26 -12.45 6.17
N GLU A 287 -8.27 -13.04 6.82
CA GLU A 287 -9.57 -13.32 6.20
C GLU A 287 -10.51 -12.13 6.43
N VAL A 288 -11.34 -11.81 5.45
CA VAL A 288 -12.47 -10.88 5.55
C VAL A 288 -13.75 -11.56 5.05
N ALA A 289 -14.80 -11.52 5.87
CA ALA A 289 -16.15 -12.00 5.55
C ALA A 289 -17.10 -10.81 5.33
N ALA A 290 -18.30 -11.04 4.79
CA ALA A 290 -19.30 -9.98 4.59
C ALA A 290 -19.45 -9.08 5.84
N GLY A 291 -19.37 -7.75 5.65
CA GLY A 291 -19.40 -6.75 6.72
C GLY A 291 -18.03 -6.38 7.32
N ASP A 292 -16.98 -7.19 7.11
CA ASP A 292 -15.60 -6.80 7.41
C ASP A 292 -15.08 -5.74 6.42
N GLY A 293 -14.19 -4.88 6.92
CA GLY A 293 -13.35 -4.04 6.07
C GLY A 293 -11.87 -4.12 6.42
N LEU A 294 -11.03 -3.84 5.43
CA LEU A 294 -9.57 -3.84 5.50
C LEU A 294 -9.05 -2.52 4.94
N PHE A 295 -8.22 -1.81 5.72
CA PHE A 295 -7.46 -0.68 5.22
C PHE A 295 -6.13 -1.14 4.61
N ILE A 296 -5.89 -0.78 3.36
CA ILE A 296 -4.64 -1.00 2.63
C ILE A 296 -3.96 0.37 2.42
N PRO A 297 -2.84 0.67 3.10
CA PRO A 297 -2.18 1.97 2.99
C PRO A 297 -1.46 2.17 1.64
N LYS A 298 -1.19 3.42 1.27
CA LYS A 298 -0.66 3.75 -0.07
C LYS A 298 0.65 3.03 -0.36
N GLY A 299 0.67 2.29 -1.47
CA GLY A 299 1.86 1.58 -1.96
C GLY A 299 2.21 0.28 -1.23
N TRP A 300 1.40 -0.17 -0.27
CA TRP A 300 1.45 -1.56 0.19
C TRP A 300 1.06 -2.50 -0.95
N TRP A 301 1.82 -3.59 -1.08
CA TRP A 301 1.49 -4.62 -2.06
C TRP A 301 0.51 -5.60 -1.45
N HIS A 302 -0.43 -6.07 -2.25
CA HIS A 302 -1.44 -7.03 -1.81
C HIS A 302 -1.86 -7.97 -2.94
N SER A 303 -2.32 -9.15 -2.54
CA SER A 303 -2.94 -10.15 -3.42
C SER A 303 -4.13 -10.75 -2.68
N ILE A 304 -5.18 -11.08 -3.43
CA ILE A 304 -6.50 -11.44 -2.87
C ILE A 304 -6.97 -12.74 -3.50
N LYS A 305 -7.50 -13.66 -2.68
CA LYS A 305 -8.23 -14.85 -3.14
C LYS A 305 -9.62 -14.92 -2.53
N GLY A 306 -10.67 -15.01 -3.36
CA GLY A 306 -12.00 -15.44 -2.93
C GLY A 306 -12.00 -16.95 -2.69
N VAL A 307 -12.68 -17.39 -1.63
CA VAL A 307 -12.60 -18.79 -1.16
C VAL A 307 -13.98 -19.38 -0.82
N GLY A 308 -14.09 -20.70 -0.92
CA GLY A 308 -15.35 -21.46 -0.81
C GLY A 308 -16.13 -21.50 -2.12
N ASP A 309 -17.29 -22.17 -2.11
CA ASP A 309 -18.06 -22.52 -3.31
C ASP A 309 -19.33 -21.66 -3.46
N CYS A 310 -19.20 -20.34 -3.28
CA CYS A 310 -20.32 -19.40 -3.24
C CYS A 310 -19.97 -18.06 -3.91
N MET A 311 -20.99 -17.22 -4.12
CA MET A 311 -20.81 -15.87 -4.68
C MET A 311 -20.02 -14.99 -3.71
N THR A 312 -18.94 -14.38 -4.21
CA THR A 312 -18.18 -13.37 -3.45
C THR A 312 -18.31 -11.99 -4.07
N GLY A 313 -18.42 -10.98 -3.22
CA GLY A 313 -18.58 -9.57 -3.59
C GLY A 313 -17.76 -8.68 -2.66
N SER A 314 -17.18 -7.62 -3.21
CA SER A 314 -16.40 -6.63 -2.45
C SER A 314 -16.33 -5.29 -3.17
N VAL A 315 -16.21 -4.21 -2.40
CA VAL A 315 -15.96 -2.84 -2.88
C VAL A 315 -14.59 -2.37 -2.40
N SER A 316 -13.90 -1.56 -3.21
CA SER A 316 -12.73 -0.78 -2.79
C SER A 316 -13.01 0.71 -2.99
N THR A 317 -13.00 1.50 -1.92
CA THR A 317 -13.07 2.96 -2.03
C THR A 317 -11.68 3.57 -1.92
N ILE A 318 -11.27 4.30 -2.96
CA ILE A 318 -9.92 4.85 -3.12
C ILE A 318 -9.93 6.36 -2.84
N PRO A 319 -9.52 6.86 -1.66
CA PRO A 319 -9.37 8.30 -1.42
C PRO A 319 -8.28 8.95 -2.28
N ASN A 320 -8.51 10.21 -2.67
CA ASN A 320 -7.82 10.86 -3.78
C ASN A 320 -6.44 11.42 -3.41
N THR A 321 -6.26 12.05 -2.23
CA THR A 321 -4.94 12.57 -1.84
C THR A 321 -4.39 12.12 -0.49
N PHE A 322 -3.15 11.63 -0.57
CA PHE A 322 -2.15 11.51 0.50
C PHE A 322 -1.73 12.89 1.05
N THR A 323 -2.70 13.66 1.57
CA THR A 323 -2.39 14.76 2.49
C THR A 323 -2.16 14.11 3.84
N SER A 324 -0.89 13.80 4.15
CA SER A 324 -0.58 13.02 5.36
C SER A 324 -1.17 13.70 6.60
N TYR A 325 -1.73 12.89 7.51
CA TYR A 325 -2.27 13.38 8.78
C TYR A 325 -1.24 14.22 9.55
N ALA A 326 0.05 13.88 9.42
CA ALA A 326 1.17 14.68 9.91
C ALA A 326 1.25 16.11 9.33
N LYS A 327 0.89 16.34 8.05
CA LYS A 327 0.86 17.68 7.44
C LYS A 327 -0.33 18.52 7.93
N GLN A 328 -1.43 17.88 8.36
CA GLN A 328 -2.59 18.52 8.98
C GLN A 328 -2.40 18.76 10.49
N ARG A 329 -1.63 17.90 11.18
CA ARG A 329 -1.17 18.13 12.57
C ARG A 329 -0.09 19.21 12.68
N ARG A 330 0.67 19.51 11.63
CA ARG A 330 1.66 20.62 11.62
C ARG A 330 1.08 22.01 11.91
N SER A 331 -0.23 22.19 11.78
CA SER A 331 -0.92 23.45 12.12
C SER A 331 -1.66 23.42 13.46
N THR A 332 -1.58 22.32 14.23
CA THR A 332 -2.44 22.10 15.42
C THR A 332 -1.82 21.30 16.58
N GLY A 333 -0.68 20.64 16.41
CA GLY A 333 -0.09 19.73 17.42
C GLY A 333 1.27 20.18 17.97
N GLY A 334 1.50 19.88 19.26
CA GLY A 334 2.77 20.12 19.96
C GLY A 334 3.89 19.11 19.65
N LEU A 335 5.06 19.35 20.22
CA LEU A 335 6.33 18.67 19.85
C LEU A 335 6.35 17.17 20.21
N ASP A 336 5.81 16.78 21.37
CA ASP A 336 5.92 15.41 21.90
C ASP A 336 5.10 14.39 21.10
N ASP A 337 3.94 14.82 20.60
CA ASP A 337 3.05 14.03 19.73
C ASP A 337 3.70 13.76 18.36
N PHE A 338 4.49 14.71 17.86
CA PHE A 338 5.28 14.53 16.64
C PHE A 338 6.39 13.50 16.85
N ILE A 339 7.13 13.58 17.95
CA ILE A 339 8.20 12.64 18.31
C ILE A 339 7.64 11.22 18.40
N SER A 340 6.54 11.01 19.14
CA SER A 340 5.91 9.69 19.30
C SER A 340 5.47 9.08 17.96
N SER A 341 4.85 9.89 17.09
CA SER A 341 4.42 9.47 15.75
C SER A 341 5.60 9.07 14.85
N TYR A 342 6.69 9.85 14.89
CA TYR A 342 7.88 9.61 14.07
C TYR A 342 8.70 8.41 14.57
N LEU A 343 8.80 8.22 15.89
CA LEU A 343 9.43 7.04 16.49
C LEU A 343 8.66 5.76 16.19
N ALA A 344 7.32 5.78 16.17
CA ALA A 344 6.52 4.61 15.77
C ALA A 344 6.80 4.19 14.31
N MET A 345 6.94 5.17 13.39
CA MET A 345 7.32 4.92 12.00
C MET A 345 8.74 4.34 11.88
N LEU A 346 9.71 4.84 12.66
CA LEU A 346 11.08 4.31 12.68
C LEU A 346 11.16 2.89 13.27
N ALA A 347 10.42 2.61 14.35
CA ALA A 347 10.37 1.31 14.98
C ALA A 347 9.76 0.21 14.07
N TRP A 348 8.91 0.58 13.12
CA TRP A 348 8.34 -0.32 12.11
C TRP A 348 9.19 -0.48 10.84
N THR A 349 10.12 0.43 10.56
CA THR A 349 10.89 0.46 9.30
C THR A 349 12.35 0.00 9.43
N LEU A 350 12.80 -0.30 10.65
CA LEU A 350 14.13 -0.83 10.93
C LEU A 350 14.06 -2.32 11.30
N PRO A 351 15.06 -3.16 10.91
CA PRO A 351 15.14 -4.55 11.35
C PRO A 351 15.16 -4.67 12.88
N LYS A 352 14.68 -5.81 13.41
CA LYS A 352 14.44 -6.07 14.85
C LYS A 352 15.69 -6.04 15.78
N TYR A 353 16.84 -5.55 15.30
CA TYR A 353 18.09 -5.42 16.04
C TYR A 353 18.23 -4.07 16.76
N VAL A 354 17.46 -3.95 17.84
CA VAL A 354 17.73 -3.11 19.03
C VAL A 354 17.97 -1.61 18.80
N LEU A 355 16.90 -0.82 18.98
CA LEU A 355 17.00 0.57 19.42
C LEU A 355 16.73 0.65 20.93
N ARG A 356 17.73 1.03 21.73
CA ARG A 356 17.53 1.34 23.16
C ARG A 356 17.48 2.86 23.34
N LEU A 357 16.27 3.41 23.29
CA LEU A 357 16.02 4.85 23.45
C LEU A 357 16.05 5.20 24.95
N THR A 358 16.84 6.21 25.31
CA THR A 358 16.78 6.84 26.65
C THR A 358 16.56 8.34 26.48
N SER A 359 15.41 8.83 26.92
CA SER A 359 15.18 10.26 27.12
C SER A 359 15.95 10.76 28.35
N SER A 360 16.35 12.03 28.31
CA SER A 360 16.93 12.75 29.45
C SER A 360 16.12 14.02 29.66
N PRO A 361 15.57 14.30 30.87
CA PRO A 361 14.71 15.46 31.11
C PRO A 361 15.48 16.80 31.18
N VAL A 362 16.75 16.83 30.78
CA VAL A 362 17.66 18.00 30.93
C VAL A 362 18.14 18.55 29.57
N LEU A 363 18.01 17.80 28.46
CA LEU A 363 18.47 18.21 27.12
C LEU A 363 17.61 17.61 26.00
N ASP A 364 17.27 18.42 24.99
CA ASP A 364 16.44 18.07 23.82
C ASP A 364 17.14 17.12 22.81
N PHE A 365 17.66 15.97 23.25
CA PHE A 365 18.36 15.01 22.38
C PHE A 365 17.89 13.57 22.57
N VAL A 366 17.55 12.91 21.45
CA VAL A 366 17.29 11.47 21.40
C VAL A 366 18.62 10.74 21.14
N ARG A 367 19.08 9.95 22.11
CA ARG A 367 20.31 9.14 21.96
C ARG A 367 19.98 7.80 21.29
N ILE A 368 20.63 7.54 20.16
CA ILE A 368 20.57 6.26 19.43
C ILE A 368 21.87 5.50 19.70
N VAL A 369 21.76 4.22 20.08
CA VAL A 369 22.90 3.34 20.39
C VAL A 369 22.69 2.00 19.69
N TRP A 370 23.68 1.58 18.89
CA TRP A 370 23.75 0.25 18.29
C TRP A 370 24.53 -0.72 19.18
N PRO A 371 24.01 -1.91 19.52
CA PRO A 371 24.82 -2.98 20.10
C PRO A 371 25.67 -3.65 19.02
N GLY A 372 26.92 -4.01 19.35
CA GLY A 372 27.82 -4.78 18.47
C GLY A 372 29.10 -4.05 18.05
N PHE A 373 29.21 -2.74 18.29
CA PHE A 373 30.49 -2.02 18.20
C PHE A 373 31.12 -1.90 19.58
N ASP A 374 31.99 -2.84 19.93
CA ASP A 374 32.87 -2.71 21.09
C ASP A 374 34.17 -2.00 20.68
N SER A 375 34.14 -0.67 20.68
CA SER A 375 35.30 0.23 20.68
C SER A 375 34.83 1.69 20.75
N ALA A 376 35.61 2.55 21.41
CA ALA A 376 35.16 3.87 21.87
C ALA A 376 35.01 4.97 20.79
N GLN A 377 34.77 4.63 19.51
CA GLN A 377 34.81 5.59 18.40
C GLN A 377 33.69 5.43 17.34
N THR A 378 32.42 5.60 17.71
CA THR A 378 31.37 6.18 16.80
C THR A 378 30.04 6.50 17.53
N THR A 379 30.01 7.51 18.41
CA THR A 379 28.72 8.09 18.85
C THR A 379 28.28 9.19 17.88
N LYS A 380 27.31 8.93 17.00
CA LYS A 380 26.65 9.98 16.21
C LYS A 380 25.48 10.58 16.99
N VAL A 381 25.70 11.74 17.62
CA VAL A 381 24.62 12.57 18.17
C VAL A 381 23.97 13.34 17.03
N VAL A 382 22.65 13.20 16.86
CA VAL A 382 21.88 14.00 15.90
C VAL A 382 21.19 15.14 16.65
N SER A 383 21.71 16.36 16.49
CA SER A 383 21.14 17.57 17.07
C SER A 383 20.00 18.09 16.19
N PHE A 384 18.77 18.09 16.71
CA PHE A 384 17.60 18.68 16.04
C PHE A 384 17.40 20.14 16.46
N LYS A 385 18.33 21.02 16.06
CA LYS A 385 18.07 22.47 15.99
C LYS A 385 18.07 22.94 14.54
N ASN A 386 17.30 24.00 14.28
CA ASN A 386 17.05 24.63 12.97
C ASN A 386 16.15 23.84 11.99
N LEU A 387 14.88 23.65 12.38
CA LEU A 387 13.77 23.46 11.42
C LEU A 387 12.77 24.63 11.35
N CYS A 388 13.01 25.71 12.10
CA CYS A 388 12.29 26.98 12.00
C CYS A 388 13.31 28.12 11.83
N GLY A 389 13.50 28.56 10.58
CA GLY A 389 14.41 29.66 10.22
C GLY A 389 13.66 30.93 9.85
N GLY A 390 12.99 31.56 10.84
CA GLY A 390 12.56 32.96 10.72
C GLY A 390 13.77 33.89 10.83
N GLY A 391 13.75 35.03 10.13
CA GLY A 391 14.89 35.95 10.09
C GLY A 391 15.17 36.64 11.44
N GLY A 392 16.44 36.71 11.81
CA GLY A 392 16.96 37.42 12.98
C GLY A 392 18.49 37.54 12.87
N GLY A 393 19.05 38.71 13.14
CA GLY A 393 20.42 39.03 12.75
C GLY A 393 21.53 38.65 13.74
N GLY A 394 22.75 38.52 13.21
CA GLY A 394 24.00 38.93 13.88
C GLY A 394 24.52 38.06 15.04
N GLY A 395 25.57 37.30 14.78
CA GLY A 395 26.38 36.66 15.82
C GLY A 395 27.47 35.76 15.23
N GLY A 396 28.72 36.23 15.22
CA GLY A 396 29.85 35.43 14.73
C GLY A 396 30.37 34.45 15.79
N GLY A 397 30.72 33.24 15.37
CA GLY A 397 31.33 32.22 16.22
C GLY A 397 31.94 31.10 15.37
N ASP A 398 33.26 31.06 15.30
CA ASP A 398 34.01 30.12 14.45
C ASP A 398 34.01 28.72 15.10
N ALA A 399 33.59 27.69 14.35
CA ALA A 399 33.65 26.29 14.77
C ALA A 399 33.97 25.41 13.55
N ARG A 400 35.25 25.03 13.42
CA ARG A 400 35.74 24.16 12.34
C ARG A 400 35.58 22.70 12.73
N CYS A 401 35.27 21.86 11.74
CA CYS A 401 35.35 20.40 11.77
C CYS A 401 36.26 19.94 10.62
#